data_AF-A0A6N7BV86-F1
#
_entry.id   AF-A0A6N7BV86-F1
#
_cell.length_a   1.000
_cell.length_b   1.000
_cell.length_c   1.000
_cell.angle_alpha   90.00
_cell.angle_beta   90.00
_cell.angle_gamma   90.00
#
_symmetry.space_group_name_H-M   'P 1'
#
loop_
_entity.id
_entity.type
_entity.pdbx_description
1 polymer ?
#
loop_
_entity_poly.entity_id
_entity_poly.type
_entity_poly.pdbx_seq_one_letter_code
_entity_poly.pdbx_strand_id
1 'polypeptide(L)'
;MAGDARRQLSDFGYWYAPDGRSAAQQQAFERVEIKPQALECLFTLACGRNFQVSQDNLFADFDTSSSTFASDVYQQVQSYIAKPRTLPRDAKTLLTALLSACTSSSEISA
;
A
#
# COMPACT_ATOMS: atom_id res chain seq x y z
N MET A 1 -4.77 0.43 8.46
CA MET A 1 -5.69 -0.67 8.12
C MET A 1 -7.01 -0.48 8.85
N ALA A 2 -8.13 -0.85 8.24
CA ALA A 2 -9.45 -0.81 8.86
C ALA A 2 -9.59 -1.94 9.91
N GLY A 3 -9.69 -1.57 11.18
CA GLY A 3 -9.95 -2.49 12.29
C GLY A 3 -11.41 -2.96 12.37
N ASP A 4 -11.72 -3.86 13.30
CA ASP A 4 -13.04 -4.52 13.38
C ASP A 4 -14.21 -3.54 13.50
N ALA A 5 -14.10 -2.53 14.36
CA ALA A 5 -15.12 -1.50 14.51
C ALA A 5 -15.37 -0.75 13.19
N ARG A 6 -14.31 -0.49 12.42
CA ARG A 6 -14.40 0.23 11.14
C ARG A 6 -15.14 -0.56 10.06
N ARG A 7 -15.05 -1.90 10.11
CA ARG A 7 -15.71 -2.81 9.17
C ARG A 7 -17.22 -2.94 9.40
N GLN A 8 -17.72 -2.43 10.53
CA GLN A 8 -19.16 -2.39 10.84
C GLN A 8 -19.85 -1.14 10.30
N LEU A 9 -19.10 -0.13 9.88
CA LEU A 9 -19.66 1.10 9.33
C LEU A 9 -19.96 0.91 7.85
N SER A 10 -21.16 1.30 7.43
CA SER A 10 -21.63 1.20 6.03
C SER A 10 -21.07 2.33 5.16
N ASP A 11 -19.77 2.57 5.25
CA ASP A 11 -19.03 3.58 4.48
C ASP A 11 -17.59 3.10 4.26
N PHE A 12 -16.91 3.70 3.29
CA PHE A 12 -15.57 3.27 2.88
C PHE A 12 -14.43 3.81 3.75
N GLY A 13 -14.72 4.69 4.71
CA GLY A 13 -13.68 5.28 5.57
C GLY A 13 -12.74 6.24 4.90
N TYR A 14 -13.17 6.82 3.80
CA TYR A 14 -12.46 7.92 3.18
C TYR A 14 -12.43 9.11 4.14
N TRP A 15 -11.21 9.49 4.50
CA TRP A 15 -10.93 10.82 5.00
C TRP A 15 -10.68 11.70 3.77
N TYR A 16 -11.66 12.50 3.36
CA TYR A 16 -11.41 13.48 2.30
C TYR A 16 -10.64 14.65 2.91
N ALA A 17 -9.36 14.74 2.57
CA ALA A 17 -8.58 15.95 2.76
C ALA A 17 -8.46 16.63 1.39
N PRO A 18 -8.82 17.92 1.26
CA PRO A 18 -8.52 18.65 0.03
C PRO A 18 -7.00 18.65 -0.22
N ASP A 19 -6.63 18.74 -1.49
CA ASP A 19 -5.23 18.84 -1.90
C ASP A 19 -4.58 20.13 -1.36
N GLY A 20 -3.24 20.14 -1.21
CA GLY A 20 -2.51 21.19 -0.49
C GLY A 20 -2.34 20.90 1.00
N ARG A 21 -1.95 19.67 1.35
CA ARG A 21 -1.62 19.31 2.74
C ARG A 21 -0.42 20.13 3.21
N SER A 22 -0.47 20.62 4.45
CA SER A 22 0.75 21.09 5.13
C SER A 22 1.75 19.95 5.33
N ALA A 23 3.03 20.27 5.55
CA ALA A 23 4.06 19.27 5.84
C ALA A 23 3.68 18.31 6.99
N ALA A 24 3.05 18.82 8.05
CA ALA A 24 2.60 18.01 9.19
C ALA A 24 1.45 17.04 8.80
N GLN A 25 0.51 17.50 7.97
CA GLN A 25 -0.56 16.65 7.45
C GLN A 25 -0.03 15.59 6.49
N GLN A 26 0.95 15.95 5.64
CA GLN A 26 1.61 14.99 4.76
C GLN A 26 2.33 13.91 5.57
N GLN A 27 3.08 14.29 6.61
CA GLN A 27 3.74 13.30 7.46
C GLN A 27 2.75 12.36 8.17
N ALA A 28 1.59 12.89 8.61
CA ALA A 28 0.54 12.07 9.20
C ALA A 28 -0.07 11.09 8.18
N PHE A 29 -0.31 11.55 6.95
CA PHE A 29 -0.74 10.72 5.82
C PHE A 29 0.26 9.60 5.53
N GLU A 30 1.53 9.94 5.31
CA GLU A 30 2.58 8.98 5.00
C GLU A 30 2.66 7.88 6.07
N ARG A 31 2.59 8.24 7.35
CA ARG A 31 2.61 7.27 8.45
C ARG A 31 1.47 6.25 8.38
N VAL A 32 0.25 6.69 8.05
CA VAL A 32 -0.91 5.78 7.99
C VAL A 32 -0.91 4.95 6.70
N GLU A 33 -0.27 5.45 5.64
CA GLU A 33 -0.20 4.83 4.31
C GLU A 33 0.94 3.83 4.12
N ILE A 34 1.94 3.76 5.03
CA ILE A 34 3.04 2.78 4.94
C ILE A 34 2.52 1.35 4.76
N LYS A 35 1.56 0.92 5.58
CA LYS A 35 1.03 -0.45 5.53
C LYS A 35 0.11 -0.68 4.33
N PRO A 36 -0.87 0.19 4.03
CA PRO A 36 -1.67 0.12 2.80
C PRO A 36 -0.80 0.00 1.53
N GLN A 37 0.11 0.95 1.30
CA GLN A 37 0.92 0.96 0.08
C GLN A 37 1.92 -0.20 0.02
N ALA A 38 2.38 -0.73 1.16
CA ALA A 38 3.15 -1.97 1.18
C ALA A 38 2.34 -3.20 0.69
N LEU A 39 1.05 -3.26 1.02
CA LEU A 39 0.17 -4.33 0.51
C LEU A 39 -0.13 -4.13 -0.98
N GLU A 40 -0.39 -2.90 -1.41
CA GLU A 40 -0.56 -2.56 -2.83
C GLU A 40 0.67 -2.93 -3.65
N CYS A 41 1.86 -2.67 -3.12
CA CYS A 41 3.12 -3.11 -3.74
C CYS A 41 3.16 -4.63 -3.92
N LEU A 42 2.88 -5.41 -2.87
CA LEU A 42 2.85 -6.87 -2.97
C LEU A 42 1.82 -7.38 -3.99
N PHE A 43 0.62 -6.79 -4.02
CA PHE A 43 -0.41 -7.17 -4.99
C PHE A 43 0.00 -6.82 -6.42
N THR A 44 0.57 -5.64 -6.63
CA THR A 44 1.03 -5.17 -7.94
C THR A 44 2.14 -6.07 -8.49
N LEU A 45 3.10 -6.44 -7.63
CA LEU A 45 4.17 -7.37 -7.97
C LEU A 45 3.65 -8.78 -8.25
N ALA A 46 2.66 -9.26 -7.48
CA ALA A 46 2.01 -10.55 -7.75
C ALA A 46 1.31 -10.59 -9.12
N CYS A 47 0.85 -9.44 -9.60
CA CYS A 47 0.28 -9.26 -10.94
C CYS A 47 1.35 -9.04 -12.04
N GLY A 48 2.65 -9.12 -11.73
CA GLY A 48 3.72 -8.90 -12.70
C GLY A 48 3.88 -7.45 -13.16
N ARG A 49 3.43 -6.47 -12.36
CA ARG A 49 3.51 -5.03 -12.67
C ARG A 49 4.49 -4.32 -11.73
N ASN A 50 4.99 -3.17 -12.17
CA ASN A 50 5.82 -2.29 -11.35
C ASN A 50 4.95 -1.43 -10.44
N PHE A 51 5.39 -1.24 -9.20
CA PHE A 51 4.74 -0.36 -8.23
C PHE A 51 5.59 0.88 -7.95
N GLN A 52 4.93 2.02 -7.74
CA GLN A 52 5.55 3.25 -7.25
C GLN A 52 4.70 3.79 -6.11
N VAL A 53 5.38 4.24 -5.06
CA VAL A 53 4.73 4.89 -3.90
C VAL A 53 4.07 6.19 -4.34
N SER A 54 2.83 6.39 -3.93
CA SER A 54 2.08 7.62 -4.20
C SER A 54 2.07 8.50 -2.96
N GLN A 55 2.67 9.69 -3.06
CA GLN A 55 2.60 10.70 -2.00
C GLN A 55 1.24 11.41 -1.93
N ASP A 56 0.42 11.28 -2.99
CA ASP A 56 -0.95 11.79 -3.09
C ASP A 56 -1.09 13.26 -2.64
N ASN A 57 -0.23 14.14 -3.18
CA ASN A 57 -0.21 15.57 -2.84
C ASN A 57 0.30 16.37 -4.05
N LEU A 58 -0.58 16.66 -5.00
CA LEU A 58 -0.20 17.26 -6.29
C LEU A 58 0.10 18.75 -6.16
N PHE A 59 -0.49 19.43 -5.16
CA PHE A 59 -0.31 20.86 -4.93
C PHE A 59 0.51 21.18 -3.66
N ALA A 60 1.40 20.27 -3.24
CA ALA A 60 2.32 20.53 -2.14
C ALA A 60 3.15 21.80 -2.39
N ASP A 61 3.18 22.71 -1.42
CA ASP A 61 3.95 23.97 -1.46
C ASP A 61 5.24 23.92 -0.60
N PHE A 62 5.63 22.72 -0.15
CA PHE A 62 6.79 22.46 0.69
C PHE A 62 7.69 21.37 0.08
N ASP A 63 8.94 21.34 0.51
CA ASP A 63 9.92 20.36 0.03
C ASP A 63 9.65 18.96 0.59
N THR A 64 9.46 17.98 -0.30
CA THR A 64 9.27 16.55 0.03
C THR A 64 10.51 15.71 -0.24
N SER A 65 11.62 16.30 -0.73
CA SER A 65 12.83 15.58 -1.13
C SER A 65 13.48 14.76 0.00
N SER A 66 13.25 15.17 1.24
CA SER A 66 13.74 14.49 2.45
C SER A 66 12.79 13.42 3.01
N SER A 67 11.63 13.19 2.38
CA SER A 67 10.67 12.19 2.85
C SER A 67 11.27 10.77 2.78
N THR A 68 11.16 10.03 3.88
CA THR A 68 11.55 8.62 3.97
C THR A 68 10.45 7.67 3.51
N PHE A 69 9.30 8.18 3.13
CA PHE A 69 8.07 7.41 2.95
C PHE A 69 8.23 6.22 2.00
N ALA A 70 8.90 6.41 0.86
CA ALA A 70 9.14 5.32 -0.07
C ALA A 70 10.00 4.21 0.54
N SER A 71 11.09 4.58 1.23
CA SER A 71 11.93 3.63 1.96
C SER A 71 11.13 2.87 3.03
N ASP A 72 10.30 3.58 3.80
CA ASP A 72 9.50 2.99 4.88
C ASP A 72 8.46 2.00 4.34
N VAL A 73 7.82 2.31 3.20
CA VAL A 73 6.92 1.39 2.48
C VAL A 73 7.69 0.14 2.05
N TYR A 74 8.85 0.27 1.40
CA TYR A 74 9.62 -0.88 0.94
C TYR A 74 10.16 -1.72 2.10
N GLN A 75 10.56 -1.10 3.22
CA GLN A 75 10.94 -1.85 4.43
C GLN A 75 9.75 -2.64 4.99
N GLN A 76 8.54 -2.07 4.98
CA GLN A 76 7.34 -2.78 5.37
C GLN A 76 6.98 -3.93 4.42
N VAL A 77 7.22 -3.79 3.12
CA VAL A 77 7.12 -4.89 2.13
C VAL A 77 8.08 -6.02 2.51
N GLN A 78 9.37 -5.71 2.70
CA GLN A 78 10.38 -6.70 3.09
C GLN A 78 10.02 -7.39 4.41
N SER A 79 9.48 -6.65 5.38
CA SER A 79 8.99 -7.20 6.65
C SER A 79 7.85 -8.21 6.45
N TYR A 80 6.89 -7.91 5.57
CA TYR A 80 5.82 -8.86 5.24
C TYR A 80 6.34 -10.11 4.52
N ILE A 81 7.31 -9.97 3.61
CA ILE A 81 7.94 -11.10 2.91
C ILE A 81 8.72 -11.97 3.89
N ALA A 82 9.55 -11.37 4.75
CA ALA A 82 10.36 -12.08 5.73
C ALA A 82 9.52 -12.74 6.83
N LYS A 83 8.36 -12.15 7.16
CA LYS A 83 7.47 -12.64 8.22
C LYS A 83 6.02 -12.75 7.71
N PRO A 84 5.68 -13.69 6.80
CA PRO A 84 4.34 -13.76 6.18
C PRO A 84 3.19 -13.97 7.16
N ARG A 85 3.47 -14.38 8.40
CA ARG A 85 2.47 -14.50 9.49
C ARG A 85 1.96 -13.13 9.98
N THR A 86 2.66 -12.03 9.69
CA THR A 86 2.25 -10.66 10.08
C THR A 86 1.36 -10.00 9.04
N LEU A 87 1.20 -10.61 7.86
CA LEU A 87 0.24 -10.15 6.86
C LEU A 87 -1.19 -10.23 7.43
N PRO A 88 -2.02 -9.18 7.24
CA PRO A 88 -3.44 -9.27 7.53
C PRO A 88 -4.08 -10.45 6.79
N ARG A 89 -5.03 -11.13 7.44
CA ARG A 89 -5.68 -12.34 6.89
C ARG A 89 -6.20 -12.13 5.46
N ASP A 90 -6.96 -11.07 5.24
CA ASP A 90 -7.56 -10.79 3.92
C ASP A 90 -6.51 -10.46 2.87
N ALA A 91 -5.46 -9.73 3.27
CA ALA A 91 -4.34 -9.42 2.37
C ALA A 91 -3.60 -10.69 1.95
N LYS A 92 -3.40 -11.63 2.88
CA LYS A 92 -2.83 -12.94 2.55
C LYS A 92 -3.72 -13.71 1.57
N THR A 93 -5.04 -13.74 1.80
CA THR A 93 -6.01 -14.38 0.90
C THR A 93 -5.94 -13.79 -0.51
N LEU A 94 -5.98 -12.46 -0.63
CA LEU A 94 -5.91 -11.79 -1.94
C LEU A 94 -4.55 -12.03 -2.61
N LEU A 95 -3.43 -11.91 -1.88
CA LEU A 95 -2.10 -12.14 -2.43
C LEU A 95 -1.95 -13.56 -3.00
N THR A 96 -2.43 -14.58 -2.28
CA THR A 96 -2.41 -15.96 -2.76
C THR A 96 -3.27 -16.14 -4.02
N ALA A 97 -4.44 -15.52 -4.07
CA ALA A 97 -5.30 -15.57 -5.24
C ALA A 97 -4.65 -14.91 -6.47
N LEU A 98 -4.03 -13.74 -6.29
CA LEU A 98 -3.32 -13.03 -7.36
C LEU A 98 -2.12 -13.83 -7.87
N LEU A 99 -1.30 -14.36 -6.96
CA LEU A 99 -0.18 -15.22 -7.35
C LEU A 99 -0.67 -16.42 -8.18
N SER A 100 -1.71 -17.12 -7.70
CA SER A 100 -2.27 -18.26 -8.44
C SER A 100 -2.82 -17.89 -9.81
N ALA A 101 -3.51 -16.75 -9.93
CA ALA A 101 -4.13 -16.34 -11.19
C ALA A 101 -3.10 -15.82 -12.21
N CYS A 102 -2.07 -15.12 -11.75
CA CYS A 102 -1.10 -14.44 -12.62
C CYS A 102 0.10 -15.32 -12.99
N THR A 103 0.45 -16.35 -12.20
CA THR A 103 1.51 -17.30 -12.59
C THR A 103 1.08 -18.28 -13.67
N SER A 104 -0.23 -18.56 -13.82
CA SER A 104 -0.74 -19.47 -14.86
C SER A 104 -0.68 -18.88 -16.28
N SER A 105 -0.38 -17.59 -16.44
CA SER A 105 -0.26 -16.95 -17.76
C SER A 105 1.15 -17.02 -18.35
N SER A 106 2.15 -17.52 -17.63
CA SER A 106 3.54 -17.57 -18.09
C SER A 106 3.96 -18.88 -18.76
N GLU A 107 3.09 -19.90 -18.83
CA GLU A 107 3.42 -21.22 -19.42
C GLU A 107 2.92 -21.45 -20.86
N ILE A 108 2.36 -20.44 -21.54
CA ILE A 108 1.95 -20.56 -22.96
C ILE A 108 2.77 -19.61 -23.82
N SER A 109 4.06 -19.88 -23.97
CA SER A 109 4.88 -19.44 -25.10
C SER A 109 6.21 -20.20 -25.06
N ALA A 110 6.25 -21.34 -25.72
CA ALA A 110 7.46 -22.03 -26.18
C ALA A 110 7.26 -22.40 -27.66
#